data_AF-A0A3A8H9J9-F1
#
_entry.id   AF-A0A3A8H9J9-F1
#
_cell.length_a   1.000
_cell.length_b   1.000
_cell.length_c   1.000
_cell.angle_alpha   90.00
_cell.angle_beta   90.00
_cell.angle_gamma   90.00
#
_symmetry.space_group_name_H-M   'P 1'
#
loop_
_entity.id
_entity.type
_entity.pdbx_description
1 polymer ?
#
loop_
_entity_poly.entity_id
_entity_poly.type
_entity_poly.pdbx_seq_one_letter_code
_entity_poly.pdbx_strand_id
1 'polypeptide(L)'
;MRATIAPQDPADNSDWDVDGSPPDVVIKLSCPNAQPAPPSEEVESFTPAWTQGACDVLSTDLLSAPIQFSVIDVDALFDDPIVSVQYQVTRADIDRGVMEFTGSGALRSVAFQLTTYYAE
;
A
#
# COMPACT_ATOMS: atom_id res chain seq x y z
N MET A 1 2.59 7.96 1.13
CA MET A 1 2.76 6.50 1.36
C MET A 1 4.01 6.05 0.62
N ARG A 2 4.70 5.00 1.08
CA ARG A 2 5.89 4.48 0.38
C ARG A 2 5.99 2.98 0.49
N ALA A 3 6.61 2.34 -0.49
CA ALA A 3 6.85 0.90 -0.46
C ALA A 3 8.26 0.54 -0.93
N THR A 4 8.61 -0.74 -0.79
CA THR A 4 9.78 -1.36 -1.41
C THR A 4 9.35 -2.68 -2.01
N ILE A 5 9.58 -2.84 -3.31
CA ILE A 5 9.22 -4.02 -4.10
C ILE A 5 10.49 -4.86 -4.34
N ALA A 6 10.34 -6.18 -4.44
CA ALA A 6 11.40 -7.07 -4.88
C ALA A 6 11.82 -6.70 -6.33
N PRO A 7 13.08 -6.91 -6.71
CA PRO A 7 13.55 -6.55 -8.05
C PRO A 7 12.94 -7.43 -9.16
N GLN A 8 12.38 -8.58 -8.81
CA GLN A 8 11.77 -9.57 -9.72
C GLN A 8 10.57 -10.20 -9.01
N ASP A 9 9.61 -10.71 -9.78
CA ASP A 9 8.49 -11.47 -9.21
C ASP A 9 9.03 -12.75 -8.53
N PRO A 10 8.88 -12.92 -7.21
CA PRO A 10 9.33 -14.13 -6.53
C PRO A 10 8.59 -15.41 -6.95
N ALA A 11 7.46 -15.32 -7.67
CA ALA A 11 6.72 -16.48 -8.13
C ALA A 11 7.46 -17.26 -9.22
N ASP A 12 8.14 -16.58 -10.14
CA ASP A 12 8.83 -17.19 -11.29
C ASP A 12 10.22 -16.60 -11.59
N ASN A 13 10.65 -15.57 -10.86
CA ASN A 13 11.87 -14.77 -11.07
C ASN A 13 11.91 -14.03 -12.41
N SER A 14 10.76 -13.69 -12.97
CA SER A 14 10.65 -12.77 -14.10
C SER A 14 10.90 -11.33 -13.66
N ASP A 15 11.27 -10.49 -14.63
CA ASP A 15 11.18 -9.05 -14.45
C ASP A 15 9.68 -8.69 -14.41
N TRP A 16 9.35 -7.65 -13.65
CA TRP A 16 7.98 -7.17 -13.49
C TRP A 16 7.41 -6.73 -14.85
N ASP A 17 8.12 -5.84 -15.54
CA ASP A 17 7.76 -5.45 -16.90
C ASP A 17 8.54 -6.23 -17.96
N VAL A 18 7.88 -6.51 -19.08
CA VAL A 18 8.45 -7.29 -20.20
C VAL A 18 9.66 -6.60 -20.85
N ASP A 19 9.76 -5.28 -20.76
CA ASP A 19 10.89 -4.51 -21.30
C ASP A 19 12.04 -4.32 -20.29
N GLY A 20 11.87 -4.84 -19.06
CA GLY A 20 12.85 -4.80 -17.98
C GLY A 20 12.86 -3.49 -17.18
N SER A 21 11.85 -2.63 -17.31
CA SER A 21 11.67 -1.50 -16.39
C SER A 21 11.33 -1.95 -14.96
N PRO A 22 11.46 -1.04 -13.97
CA PRO A 22 10.85 -1.24 -12.66
C PRO A 22 9.31 -1.24 -12.78
N PRO A 23 8.60 -1.94 -11.89
CA PRO A 23 7.14 -2.08 -11.95
C PRO A 23 6.41 -0.74 -11.90
N ASP A 24 5.27 -0.66 -12.57
CA ASP A 24 4.29 0.42 -12.56
C ASP A 24 3.33 0.29 -11.37
N VAL A 25 3.77 0.73 -10.19
CA VAL A 25 3.11 0.35 -8.93
C VAL A 25 1.93 1.27 -8.55
N VAL A 26 0.78 0.65 -8.30
CA VAL A 26 -0.42 1.28 -7.72
C VAL A 26 -0.80 0.64 -6.39
N ILE A 27 -1.29 1.46 -5.44
CA ILE A 27 -1.91 0.99 -4.21
C ILE A 27 -3.41 1.29 -4.19
N LYS A 28 -4.21 0.27 -3.83
CA LYS A 28 -5.66 0.39 -3.58
C LYS A 28 -5.90 0.19 -2.11
N LEU A 29 -6.48 1.19 -1.43
CA LEU A 29 -6.72 1.19 0.01
C LEU A 29 -8.22 1.23 0.31
N SER A 30 -8.65 0.39 1.26
CA SER A 30 -9.98 0.38 1.84
C SER A 30 -9.88 0.54 3.35
N CYS A 31 -10.57 1.56 3.88
CA CYS A 31 -10.58 1.89 5.30
C CYS A 31 -11.96 1.65 5.91
N PRO A 32 -12.03 1.24 7.18
CA PRO A 32 -13.29 1.00 7.85
C PRO A 32 -14.10 2.28 7.96
N ASN A 33 -15.41 2.20 7.68
CA ASN A 33 -16.36 3.32 7.80
C ASN A 33 -15.99 4.60 7.02
N ALA A 34 -15.10 4.50 6.03
CA ALA A 34 -14.72 5.59 5.14
C ALA A 34 -15.36 5.44 3.76
N GLN A 35 -15.42 6.54 3.00
CA GLN A 35 -15.67 6.43 1.56
C GLN A 35 -14.51 5.66 0.91
N PRO A 36 -14.76 4.86 -0.14
CA PRO A 36 -13.68 4.22 -0.90
C PRO A 36 -12.67 5.28 -1.35
N ALA A 37 -11.39 5.08 -1.00
CA ALA A 37 -10.34 5.94 -1.52
C ALA A 37 -10.17 5.64 -3.02
N PRO A 38 -9.91 6.65 -3.87
CA PRO A 38 -9.43 6.38 -5.21
C PRO A 38 -8.12 5.58 -5.13
N PRO A 39 -7.74 4.82 -6.16
CA PRO A 39 -6.38 4.29 -6.25
C PRO A 39 -5.34 5.42 -6.15
N SER A 40 -4.11 5.08 -5.75
CA SER A 40 -2.99 6.02 -5.90
C SER A 40 -2.71 6.34 -7.37
N GLU A 41 -1.86 7.33 -7.58
CA GLU A 41 -1.14 7.45 -8.83
C GLU A 41 -0.29 6.19 -9.12
N GLU A 42 -0.04 5.93 -10.39
CA GLU A 42 0.91 4.92 -10.88
C GLU A 42 2.33 5.48 -10.79
N VAL A 43 3.28 4.67 -10.35
CA VAL A 43 4.68 5.05 -10.16
C VAL A 43 5.61 3.92 -10.58
N GLU A 44 6.27 4.08 -11.72
CA GLU A 44 7.36 3.21 -12.21
C GLU A 44 8.56 3.24 -11.25
N SER A 45 8.64 2.29 -10.30
CA SER A 45 9.72 2.25 -9.30
C SER A 45 9.73 0.99 -8.44
N PHE A 46 10.93 0.51 -8.08
CA PHE A 46 11.09 -0.47 -6.98
C PHE A 46 10.88 0.14 -5.58
N THR A 47 10.89 1.47 -5.46
CA THR A 47 10.67 2.20 -4.20
C THR A 47 9.65 3.32 -4.39
N PRO A 48 8.39 2.97 -4.77
CA PRO A 48 7.41 3.97 -5.13
C PRO A 48 7.00 4.79 -3.90
N ALA A 49 6.70 6.06 -4.15
CA ALA A 49 6.20 6.99 -3.15
C ALA A 49 4.96 7.70 -3.71
N TRP A 50 3.84 7.53 -3.02
CA TRP A 50 2.54 8.07 -3.44
C TRP A 50 2.09 9.21 -2.54
N THR A 51 1.40 10.14 -3.17
CA THR A 51 0.77 11.32 -2.57
C THR A 51 -0.75 11.19 -2.55
N GLN A 52 -1.34 10.32 -3.37
CA GLN A 52 -2.77 10.03 -3.44
C GLN A 52 -3.08 8.60 -2.99
N GLY A 53 -4.37 8.26 -2.85
CA GLY A 53 -4.83 6.92 -2.48
C GLY A 53 -4.97 6.64 -0.99
N ALA A 54 -4.97 7.70 -0.16
CA ALA A 54 -5.24 7.62 1.27
C ALA A 54 -6.73 7.85 1.58
N CYS A 55 -7.15 7.53 2.80
CA CYS A 55 -8.50 7.73 3.30
C CYS A 55 -8.49 8.66 4.53
N ASP A 56 -9.56 9.43 4.70
CA ASP A 56 -9.86 10.13 5.95
C ASP A 56 -10.80 9.26 6.79
N VAL A 57 -10.35 8.87 7.99
CA VAL A 57 -11.06 7.92 8.85
C VAL A 57 -10.78 8.23 10.32
N LEU A 58 -11.76 7.97 11.20
CA LEU A 58 -11.58 8.18 12.63
C LEU A 58 -10.61 7.13 13.20
N SER A 59 -9.78 7.56 14.15
CA SER A 59 -8.88 6.65 14.87
C SER A 59 -9.63 5.52 15.58
N THR A 60 -10.85 5.77 16.05
CA THR A 60 -11.72 4.76 16.65
C THR A 60 -12.16 3.68 15.64
N ASP A 61 -12.41 4.06 14.39
CA ASP A 61 -12.76 3.12 13.33
C ASP A 61 -11.55 2.25 12.96
N LEU A 62 -10.37 2.87 12.80
CA LEU A 62 -9.11 2.16 12.56
C LEU A 62 -8.77 1.13 13.64
N LEU A 63 -9.13 1.41 14.91
CA LEU A 63 -8.90 0.51 16.03
C LEU A 63 -9.96 -0.59 16.17
N SER A 64 -11.11 -0.46 15.51
CA SER A 64 -12.24 -1.38 15.67
C SER A 64 -12.41 -2.35 14.50
N ALA A 65 -11.89 -2.01 13.32
CA ALA A 65 -11.91 -2.86 12.16
C ALA A 65 -10.61 -2.69 11.35
N PRO A 66 -10.19 -3.74 10.62
CA PRO A 66 -8.95 -3.70 9.86
C PRO A 66 -9.11 -2.88 8.58
N ILE A 67 -8.01 -2.26 8.15
CA ILE A 67 -7.90 -1.78 6.77
C ILE A 67 -7.60 -2.95 5.83
N GLN A 68 -7.84 -2.74 4.54
CA GLN A 68 -7.40 -3.64 3.48
C GLN A 68 -6.64 -2.85 2.44
N PHE A 69 -5.51 -3.37 1.98
CA PHE A 69 -4.82 -2.78 0.86
C PHE A 69 -4.32 -3.84 -0.12
N SER A 70 -4.26 -3.49 -1.40
CA SER A 70 -3.55 -4.25 -2.41
C SER A 70 -2.51 -3.38 -3.10
N VAL A 71 -1.37 -3.97 -3.38
CA VAL A 71 -0.31 -3.38 -4.22
C VAL A 71 -0.30 -4.19 -5.50
N ILE A 72 -0.28 -3.49 -6.63
CA ILE A 72 -0.45 -4.05 -7.96
C ILE A 72 0.59 -3.40 -8.86
N ASP A 73 1.17 -4.20 -9.73
CA ASP A 73 1.93 -3.77 -10.89
C ASP A 73 1.00 -3.66 -12.10
N VAL A 74 1.03 -2.53 -12.81
CA VAL A 74 0.06 -2.23 -13.86
C VAL A 74 0.67 -2.49 -15.23
N ASP A 75 0.09 -3.44 -15.95
CA ASP A 75 0.55 -3.83 -17.27
C ASP A 75 -0.41 -3.41 -18.37
N ALA A 76 0.12 -3.26 -19.58
CA ALA A 76 -0.69 -2.99 -20.77
C ALA A 76 -1.71 -4.10 -21.09
N LEU A 77 -1.45 -5.33 -20.65
CA LEU A 77 -2.29 -6.50 -20.95
C LEU A 77 -2.93 -7.12 -19.71
N PHE A 78 -2.18 -7.32 -18.63
CA PHE A 78 -2.66 -8.04 -17.45
C PHE A 78 -1.93 -7.60 -16.18
N ASP A 79 -2.57 -6.78 -15.34
CA ASP A 79 -2.00 -6.32 -14.07
C ASP A 79 -1.55 -7.49 -13.18
N ASP A 80 -0.32 -7.41 -12.67
CA ASP A 80 0.26 -8.40 -11.77
C ASP A 80 0.06 -8.05 -10.28
N PRO A 81 -0.62 -8.92 -9.50
CA PRO A 81 -0.82 -8.66 -8.07
C PRO A 81 0.47 -8.85 -7.27
N ILE A 82 1.01 -7.77 -6.70
CA ILE A 82 2.16 -7.85 -5.80
C ILE A 82 1.75 -8.40 -4.42
N VAL A 83 0.69 -7.85 -3.82
CA VAL A 83 0.15 -8.36 -2.54
C VAL A 83 -1.28 -7.90 -2.29
N SER A 84 -2.02 -8.64 -1.47
CA SER A 84 -3.25 -8.17 -0.81
C SER A 84 -3.18 -8.48 0.69
N VAL A 85 -3.39 -7.46 1.51
CA VAL A 85 -3.19 -7.52 2.97
C VAL A 85 -4.40 -6.94 3.69
N GLN A 86 -4.80 -7.59 4.78
CA GLN A 86 -5.68 -7.03 5.79
C GLN A 86 -4.84 -6.70 7.03
N TYR A 87 -4.90 -5.46 7.51
CA TYR A 87 -4.08 -5.00 8.64
C TYR A 87 -4.95 -4.33 9.70
N GLN A 88 -4.88 -4.84 10.93
CA GLN A 88 -5.51 -4.20 12.08
C GLN A 88 -4.58 -3.12 12.63
N VAL A 89 -4.95 -1.85 12.42
CA VAL A 89 -4.22 -0.72 13.01
C VAL A 89 -4.27 -0.83 14.52
N THR A 90 -3.11 -0.67 15.15
CA THR A 90 -2.95 -0.73 16.60
C THR A 90 -2.80 0.66 17.20
N ARG A 91 -2.96 0.76 18.52
CA ARG A 91 -2.70 2.02 19.22
C ARG A 91 -1.24 2.47 19.05
N ALA A 92 -0.30 1.53 19.01
CA ALA A 92 1.11 1.82 18.80
C ALA A 92 1.40 2.40 17.41
N ASP A 93 0.65 2.02 16.37
CA ASP A 93 0.78 2.62 15.03
C ASP A 93 0.32 4.08 15.04
N ILE A 94 -0.83 4.33 15.67
CA ILE A 94 -1.40 5.67 15.82
C ILE A 94 -0.44 6.57 16.60
N ASP A 95 0.07 6.10 17.74
CA ASP A 95 0.97 6.87 18.59
C ASP A 95 2.33 7.13 17.89
N ARG A 96 2.78 6.21 17.02
CA ARG A 96 3.96 6.41 16.15
C ARG A 96 3.67 7.32 14.95
N GLY A 97 2.40 7.55 14.61
CA GLY A 97 1.97 8.24 13.40
C GLY A 97 2.27 7.47 12.11
N VAL A 98 2.64 6.18 12.19
CA VAL A 98 2.96 5.38 11.01
C VAL A 98 2.54 3.94 11.23
N MET A 99 1.88 3.38 10.23
CA MET A 99 1.66 1.94 10.10
C MET A 99 2.69 1.41 9.10
N GLU A 100 3.47 0.42 9.53
CA GLU A 100 4.45 -0.25 8.68
C GLU A 100 4.15 -1.74 8.59
N PHE A 101 4.05 -2.24 7.37
CA PHE A 101 4.01 -3.66 7.08
C PHE A 101 5.34 -4.06 6.45
N THR A 102 5.97 -5.11 6.97
CA THR A 102 7.19 -5.72 6.40
C THR A 102 6.84 -7.12 5.93
N GLY A 103 7.07 -7.39 4.65
CA GLY A 103 6.84 -8.68 4.01
C GLY A 103 8.14 -9.37 3.61
N SER A 104 8.08 -10.67 3.34
CA SER A 104 9.21 -11.46 2.85
C SER A 104 9.09 -11.85 1.36
N GLY A 105 8.03 -11.42 0.68
CA GLY A 105 7.73 -11.75 -0.73
C GLY A 105 7.98 -10.58 -1.69
N ALA A 106 7.07 -10.40 -2.65
CA ALA A 106 7.13 -9.35 -3.66
C ALA A 106 7.11 -7.95 -3.03
N LEU A 107 6.20 -7.72 -2.08
CA LEU A 107 6.25 -6.54 -1.22
C LEU A 107 7.23 -6.77 -0.06
N ARG A 108 8.34 -6.02 -0.03
CA ARG A 108 9.32 -6.04 1.08
C ARG A 108 8.86 -5.17 2.24
N SER A 109 8.33 -3.99 1.94
CA SER A 109 7.73 -3.13 2.96
C SER A 109 6.72 -2.16 2.36
N VAL A 110 5.77 -1.72 3.17
CA VAL A 110 4.91 -0.57 2.89
C VAL A 110 4.67 0.23 4.16
N ALA A 111 4.68 1.55 4.04
CA ALA A 111 4.43 2.48 5.12
C ALA A 111 3.32 3.48 4.77
N PHE A 112 2.33 3.55 5.66
CA PHE A 112 1.25 4.52 5.63
C PHE A 112 1.47 5.55 6.73
N GLN A 113 1.59 6.82 6.35
CA GLN A 113 1.59 7.91 7.32
C GLN A 113 0.18 8.06 7.88
N LEU A 114 0.05 8.05 9.20
CA LEU A 114 -1.19 8.32 9.92
C LEU A 114 -1.14 9.76 10.42
N THR A 115 -2.03 10.59 9.89
CA THR A 115 -2.18 11.98 10.34
C THR A 115 -3.42 12.05 11.22
N THR A 116 -3.25 12.29 12.52
CA THR A 116 -4.36 12.51 13.45
C THR A 116 -4.59 14.00 13.64
N TYR A 117 -5.82 14.45 13.38
CA TYR A 117 -6.27 15.78 13.77
C TYR A 117 -6.98 15.67 15.12
N TYR A 118 -6.46 16.35 16.15
CA TYR A 118 -7.24 16.60 17.35
C TYR A 118 -8.20 17.76 17.02
N ALA A 119 -9.50 17.50 17.07
CA ALA A 119 -10.47 18.59 17.12
C ALA A 119 -10.30 19.29 18.48
N GLU A 120 -10.00 20.59 18.45
CA GLU A 120 -10.03 21.46 19.64
C GLU A 120 -11.45 21.61 20.20
#